data_AF-A0A7X7INH9-F1
#
_entry.id   AF-A0A7X7INH9-F1
#
_cell.length_a   1.000
_cell.length_b   1.000
_cell.length_c   1.000
_cell.angle_alpha   90.00
_cell.angle_beta   90.00
_cell.angle_gamma   90.00
#
_symmetry.space_group_name_H-M   'P 1'
#
loop_
_entity.id
_entity.type
_entity.pdbx_description
1 polymer ?
#
loop_
_entity_poly.entity_id
_entity_poly.type
_entity_poly.pdbx_seq_one_letter_code
_entity_poly.pdbx_strand_id
1 'polypeptide(L)'
;MNIRALFTISLMVAPMLLLSQNLTDAAGKKQGPWVKKYPDGKIMYEGTFRDDKPVGLFKRYTEEGVLLSELTYATGKDEASAVFYYGDGTKAAEGKYVARNKEGLWKFWSASQPHYLISEESYYNDIRHGLSVKYYPDSTLAEKVAWDMGNRTGEWLQYHPDGTVCLRAEYIAGKLEGPFSYYHPNGNLHYEGNYSGNHRTGDWMIFNEDGSLKQIINYKDGVASNPKLAEEETRFLDELEKNKDKIKVRDITGTVIK
;
A
#
# COMPACT_ATOMS: atom_id res chain seq x y z
N MET A 1 68.01 0.96 22.44
CA MET A 1 67.54 -0.35 22.94
C MET A 1 66.02 -0.35 22.79
N ASN A 2 65.50 -0.90 21.69
CA ASN A 2 64.08 -0.79 21.32
C ASN A 2 63.28 -1.97 21.89
N ILE A 3 62.36 -1.69 22.80
CA ILE A 3 61.40 -2.69 23.32
C ILE A 3 60.14 -2.61 22.45
N ARG A 4 59.89 -3.64 21.64
CA ARG A 4 58.61 -3.84 20.95
C ARG A 4 57.65 -4.56 21.91
N ALA A 5 56.59 -3.88 22.33
CA ALA A 5 55.48 -4.49 23.04
C ALA A 5 54.55 -5.19 22.03
N LEU A 6 54.46 -6.52 22.08
CA LEU A 6 53.39 -7.27 21.43
C LEU A 6 52.12 -7.15 22.28
N PHE A 7 51.07 -6.53 21.72
CA PHE A 7 49.72 -6.62 22.26
C PHE A 7 49.05 -7.86 21.65
N THR A 8 48.93 -8.93 22.44
CA THR A 8 48.03 -10.04 22.14
C THR A 8 46.61 -9.61 22.48
N ILE A 9 45.78 -9.38 21.47
CA ILE A 9 44.34 -9.20 21.65
C ILE A 9 43.75 -10.58 21.93
N SER A 10 43.44 -10.85 23.21
CA SER A 10 42.66 -12.02 23.60
C SER A 10 41.19 -11.75 23.28
N LEU A 11 40.68 -12.42 22.25
CA LEU A 11 39.27 -12.40 21.90
C LEU A 11 38.51 -13.28 22.92
N MET A 12 38.00 -12.67 23.99
CA MET A 12 37.09 -13.36 24.91
C MET A 12 35.77 -13.65 24.19
N VAL A 13 35.62 -14.87 23.70
CA VAL A 13 34.32 -15.41 23.29
C VAL A 13 33.52 -15.67 24.57
N ALA A 14 32.60 -14.77 24.91
CA ALA A 14 31.66 -15.02 26.00
C ALA A 14 30.81 -16.26 25.65
N PRO A 15 30.67 -17.25 26.54
CA PRO A 15 29.83 -18.40 26.27
C PRO A 15 28.39 -17.91 26.09
N MET A 16 27.86 -18.12 24.88
CA MET A 16 26.45 -17.87 24.57
C MET A 16 25.65 -18.82 25.47
N LEU A 17 25.04 -18.29 26.53
CA LEU A 17 24.10 -19.05 27.36
C LEU A 17 22.99 -19.52 26.43
N LEU A 18 22.99 -20.82 26.12
CA LEU A 18 21.88 -21.51 25.48
C LEU A 18 20.72 -21.46 26.47
N LEU A 19 19.89 -20.42 26.37
CA LEU A 19 18.61 -20.40 27.03
C LEU A 19 17.83 -21.62 26.55
N SER A 20 17.29 -22.38 27.49
CA SER A 20 16.35 -23.45 27.18
C SER A 20 15.19 -22.89 26.37
N GLN A 21 14.90 -23.53 25.25
CA GLN A 21 13.85 -23.13 24.33
C GLN A 21 12.59 -23.97 24.57
N ASN A 22 11.44 -23.46 24.12
CA ASN A 22 10.17 -24.18 24.11
C ASN A 22 9.68 -24.62 25.51
N LEU A 23 9.89 -23.78 26.52
CA LEU A 23 9.48 -24.07 27.89
C LEU A 23 8.06 -23.58 28.20
N THR A 24 7.35 -24.34 29.02
CA THR A 24 6.07 -23.95 29.60
C THR A 24 6.16 -23.82 31.12
N ASP A 25 5.33 -22.96 31.71
CA ASP A 25 5.14 -22.90 33.16
C ASP A 25 4.26 -24.06 33.69
N ALA A 26 4.00 -24.07 35.00
CA ALA A 26 3.17 -25.07 35.66
C ALA A 26 1.70 -25.08 35.18
N ALA A 27 1.23 -24.00 34.56
CA ALA A 27 -0.09 -23.91 33.94
C ALA A 27 -0.07 -24.27 32.45
N GLY A 28 1.09 -24.66 31.90
CA GLY A 28 1.27 -25.02 30.50
C GLY A 28 1.45 -23.83 29.55
N LYS A 29 1.60 -22.60 30.07
CA LYS A 29 1.77 -21.41 29.23
C LYS A 29 3.20 -21.27 28.76
N LYS A 30 3.40 -20.86 27.51
CA LYS A 30 4.72 -20.65 26.91
C LYS A 30 5.49 -19.53 27.60
N GLN A 31 6.77 -19.78 27.87
CA GLN A 31 7.69 -18.84 28.50
C GLN A 31 9.04 -18.83 27.77
N GLY A 32 9.65 -17.64 27.70
CA GLY A 32 11.00 -17.46 27.18
C GLY A 32 11.14 -17.73 25.69
N PRO A 33 12.36 -18.04 25.22
CA PRO A 33 12.64 -18.30 23.81
C PRO A 33 11.86 -19.51 23.29
N TRP A 34 11.29 -19.37 22.10
CA TRP A 34 10.53 -20.41 21.42
C TRP A 34 10.96 -20.51 19.97
N VAL A 35 11.17 -21.73 19.52
CA VAL A 35 11.50 -22.07 18.14
C VAL A 35 10.59 -23.21 17.70
N LYS A 36 9.76 -22.95 16.69
CA LYS A 36 9.00 -23.99 16.00
C LYS A 36 9.69 -24.31 14.69
N LYS A 37 9.81 -25.60 14.39
CA LYS A 37 10.43 -26.12 13.16
C LYS A 37 9.41 -26.80 12.26
N TYR A 38 9.68 -26.82 10.96
CA TYR A 38 9.02 -27.68 9.98
C TYR A 38 9.48 -29.15 10.15
N PRO A 39 8.80 -30.12 9.52
CA PRO A 39 9.19 -31.53 9.58
C PRO A 39 10.62 -31.81 9.11
N ASP A 40 11.16 -30.99 8.20
CA ASP A 40 12.54 -31.06 7.69
C ASP A 40 13.59 -30.47 8.65
N GLY A 41 13.16 -29.92 9.79
CA GLY A 41 14.00 -29.35 10.82
C GLY A 41 14.35 -27.86 10.65
N LYS A 42 13.96 -27.22 9.54
CA LYS A 42 14.14 -25.77 9.37
C LYS A 42 13.18 -24.98 10.25
N ILE A 43 13.56 -23.76 10.61
CA ILE A 43 12.77 -22.90 11.48
C ILE A 43 11.53 -22.42 10.73
N MET A 44 10.36 -22.58 11.34
CA MET A 44 9.08 -22.02 10.90
C MET A 44 8.85 -20.65 11.53
N TYR A 45 9.10 -20.54 12.83
CA TYR A 45 9.14 -19.26 13.52
C TYR A 45 10.04 -19.33 14.76
N GLU A 46 10.54 -18.17 15.16
CA GLU A 46 11.24 -17.97 16.43
C GLU A 46 10.80 -16.67 17.09
N GLY A 47 10.86 -16.62 18.42
CA GLY A 47 10.57 -15.43 19.20
C GLY A 47 10.53 -15.70 20.70
N THR A 48 10.06 -14.73 21.48
CA THR A 48 9.95 -14.87 22.94
C THR A 48 8.49 -14.82 23.36
N PHE A 49 8.09 -15.70 24.29
CA PHE A 49 6.79 -15.67 24.94
C PHE A 49 6.89 -15.27 26.41
N ARG A 50 5.85 -14.60 26.90
CA ARG A 50 5.58 -14.38 28.32
C ARG A 50 4.10 -14.67 28.55
N ASP A 51 3.79 -15.71 29.31
CA ASP A 51 2.42 -16.14 29.59
C ASP A 51 1.58 -16.35 28.31
N ASP A 52 2.09 -17.12 27.35
CA ASP A 52 1.52 -17.34 26.01
C ASP A 52 1.44 -16.11 25.09
N LYS A 53 1.86 -14.93 25.54
CA LYS A 53 1.87 -13.71 24.72
C LYS A 53 3.25 -13.50 24.09
N PRO A 54 3.33 -13.27 22.77
CA PRO A 54 4.60 -12.92 22.14
C PRO A 54 5.09 -11.56 22.66
N VAL A 55 6.39 -11.44 22.89
CA VAL A 55 7.05 -10.21 23.35
C VAL A 55 8.34 -10.01 22.57
N GLY A 56 8.66 -8.75 22.24
CA GLY A 56 9.85 -8.43 21.46
C GLY A 56 9.78 -8.95 20.04
N LEU A 57 10.93 -9.31 19.47
CA LEU A 57 11.05 -9.70 18.07
C LEU A 57 10.56 -11.14 17.84
N PHE A 58 9.72 -11.29 16.83
CA PHE A 58 9.17 -12.55 16.36
C PHE A 58 9.43 -12.66 14.86
N LYS A 59 10.09 -13.74 14.44
CA LYS A 59 10.46 -13.98 13.04
C LYS A 59 9.74 -15.20 12.50
N ARG A 60 9.35 -15.15 11.23
CA ARG A 60 8.71 -16.27 10.52
C ARG A 60 9.42 -16.54 9.21
N TYR A 61 9.49 -17.81 8.81
CA TYR A 61 10.24 -18.24 7.63
C TYR A 61 9.42 -19.22 6.79
N THR A 62 9.75 -19.33 5.51
CA THR A 62 9.23 -20.38 4.60
C THR A 62 9.85 -21.74 4.92
N GLU A 63 9.32 -22.82 4.31
CA GLU A 63 9.93 -24.17 4.34
C GLU A 63 11.31 -24.20 3.67
N GLU A 64 11.65 -23.22 2.82
CA GLU A 64 12.98 -23.08 2.25
C GLU A 64 13.95 -22.35 3.21
N GLY A 65 13.44 -21.76 4.29
CA GLY A 65 14.21 -20.96 5.26
C GLY A 65 14.29 -19.47 4.92
N VAL A 66 13.48 -18.99 3.97
CA VAL A 66 13.44 -17.57 3.59
C VAL A 66 12.63 -16.78 4.62
N LEU A 67 13.15 -15.64 5.08
CA LEU A 67 12.45 -14.77 6.04
C LEU A 67 11.18 -14.16 5.41
N LEU A 68 10.03 -14.37 6.04
CA LEU A 68 8.73 -13.87 5.60
C LEU A 68 8.31 -12.60 6.32
N SER A 69 8.57 -12.52 7.62
CA SER A 69 8.12 -11.41 8.44
C SER A 69 8.90 -11.25 9.73
N GLU A 70 9.03 -10.00 10.17
CA GLU A 70 9.48 -9.60 11.50
C GLU A 70 8.37 -8.81 12.19
N LEU A 71 7.90 -9.29 13.35
CA LEU A 71 6.96 -8.58 14.20
C LEU A 71 7.65 -8.24 15.52
N THR A 72 7.67 -6.96 15.88
CA THR A 72 8.20 -6.50 17.17
C THR A 72 7.04 -6.12 18.09
N TYR A 73 6.73 -6.99 19.03
CA TYR A 73 5.65 -6.82 20.01
C TYR A 73 6.08 -5.89 21.15
N ALA A 74 5.29 -4.85 21.38
CA ALA A 74 5.53 -3.89 22.46
C ALA A 74 5.22 -4.51 23.83
N THR A 75 6.12 -4.33 24.80
CA THR A 75 5.93 -4.86 26.15
C THR A 75 4.70 -4.24 26.81
N GLY A 76 3.76 -5.09 27.23
CA GLY A 76 2.57 -4.67 27.98
C GLY A 76 1.49 -3.98 27.15
N LYS A 77 1.63 -3.92 25.82
CA LYS A 77 0.61 -3.39 24.91
C LYS A 77 0.25 -4.45 23.88
N ASP A 78 -0.98 -4.43 23.39
CA ASP A 78 -1.39 -5.26 22.25
C ASP A 78 -1.03 -4.55 20.94
N GLU A 79 0.26 -4.27 20.77
CA GLU A 79 0.79 -3.55 19.62
C GLU A 79 2.00 -4.30 19.05
N ALA A 80 2.11 -4.34 17.72
CA ALA A 80 3.27 -4.88 17.04
C ALA A 80 3.64 -4.03 15.82
N SER A 81 4.90 -3.64 15.70
CA SER A 81 5.45 -3.15 14.43
C SER A 81 5.76 -4.36 13.55
N ALA A 82 5.31 -4.33 12.29
CA ALA A 82 5.46 -5.44 11.36
C ALA A 82 6.24 -5.02 10.12
N VAL A 83 7.13 -5.91 9.67
CA VAL A 83 7.80 -5.85 8.38
C VAL A 83 7.60 -7.20 7.69
N PHE A 84 7.19 -7.18 6.43
CA PHE A 84 7.01 -8.34 5.58
C PHE A 84 8.00 -8.29 4.42
N TYR A 85 8.39 -9.47 3.94
CA TYR A 85 9.39 -9.60 2.88
C TYR A 85 8.89 -10.47 1.73
N TYR A 86 9.42 -10.21 0.54
CA TYR A 86 9.32 -11.10 -0.60
C TYR A 86 10.33 -12.25 -0.49
N GLY A 87 10.20 -13.25 -1.38
CA GLY A 87 11.08 -14.42 -1.40
C GLY A 87 12.56 -14.09 -1.68
N ASP A 88 12.85 -12.93 -2.25
CA ASP A 88 14.21 -12.43 -2.47
C ASP A 88 14.78 -11.63 -1.28
N GLY A 89 14.01 -11.51 -0.19
CA GLY A 89 14.40 -10.78 1.02
C GLY A 89 14.16 -9.27 0.96
N THR A 90 13.61 -8.73 -0.12
CA THR A 90 13.23 -7.32 -0.19
C THR A 90 11.92 -7.06 0.55
N LYS A 91 11.72 -5.82 1.00
CA LYS A 91 10.54 -5.46 1.79
C LYS A 91 9.29 -5.51 0.90
N ALA A 92 8.23 -6.13 1.40
CA ALA A 92 6.92 -6.21 0.76
C ALA A 92 5.93 -5.21 1.39
N ALA A 93 5.93 -5.12 2.71
CA ALA A 93 5.09 -4.19 3.44
C ALA A 93 5.67 -3.88 4.82
N GLU A 94 5.30 -2.74 5.39
CA GLU A 94 5.53 -2.43 6.79
C GLU A 94 4.41 -1.57 7.36
N GLY A 95 4.20 -1.69 8.66
CA GLY A 95 3.21 -0.91 9.39
C GLY A 95 3.08 -1.36 10.82
N LYS A 96 1.97 -0.98 11.45
CA LYS A 96 1.68 -1.31 12.85
C LYS A 96 0.36 -2.07 12.96
N TYR A 97 0.34 -3.03 13.87
CA TYR A 97 -0.87 -3.67 14.37
C TYR A 97 -1.19 -3.14 15.78
N VAL A 98 -2.45 -2.88 16.05
CA VAL A 98 -3.01 -2.63 17.39
C VAL A 98 -4.22 -3.54 17.55
N ALA A 99 -4.27 -4.31 18.64
CA ALA A 99 -5.30 -5.33 18.86
C ALA A 99 -5.44 -6.31 17.67
N ARG A 100 -4.31 -6.63 17.03
CA ARG A 100 -4.18 -7.48 15.83
C ARG A 100 -4.74 -6.89 14.52
N ASN A 101 -5.20 -5.64 14.54
CA ASN A 101 -5.74 -4.96 13.38
C ASN A 101 -4.73 -3.91 12.88
N LYS A 102 -4.65 -3.67 11.57
CA LYS A 102 -3.79 -2.64 10.99
C LYS A 102 -4.17 -1.27 11.55
N GLU A 103 -3.16 -0.52 11.95
CA GLU A 103 -3.31 0.81 12.54
C GLU A 103 -2.25 1.76 11.99
N GLY A 104 -2.66 3.00 11.71
CA GLY A 104 -1.79 4.06 11.21
C GLY A 104 -1.28 3.81 9.79
N LEU A 105 -0.11 4.37 9.50
CA LEU A 105 0.51 4.33 8.18
C LEU A 105 1.07 2.94 7.87
N TRP A 106 0.64 2.41 6.73
CA TRP A 106 1.17 1.21 6.09
C TRP A 106 1.82 1.58 4.77
N LYS A 107 2.96 0.97 4.50
CA LYS A 107 3.70 1.14 3.25
C LYS A 107 3.78 -0.19 2.52
N PHE A 108 3.71 -0.16 1.20
CA PHE A 108 3.74 -1.35 0.34
C PHE A 108 4.72 -1.15 -0.80
N TRP A 109 5.53 -2.17 -1.09
CA TRP A 109 6.57 -2.12 -2.12
C TRP A 109 6.27 -3.08 -3.26
N SER A 110 6.95 -2.88 -4.39
CA SER A 110 6.83 -3.74 -5.57
C SER A 110 7.52 -5.08 -5.39
N ALA A 111 6.83 -6.15 -5.81
CA ALA A 111 7.36 -7.51 -5.90
C ALA A 111 8.29 -7.71 -7.10
N SER A 112 8.12 -6.90 -8.15
CA SER A 112 8.94 -6.94 -9.36
C SER A 112 9.99 -5.84 -9.36
N GLN A 113 11.12 -6.10 -10.02
CA GLN A 113 12.15 -5.09 -10.24
C GLN A 113 11.67 -3.99 -11.20
N PRO A 114 12.06 -2.72 -10.99
CA PRO A 114 12.79 -2.23 -9.81
C PRO A 114 11.91 -2.30 -8.55
N HIS A 115 12.48 -2.55 -7.37
CA HIS A 115 11.72 -2.39 -6.13
C HIS A 115 11.52 -0.91 -5.83
N TYR A 116 10.26 -0.49 -5.77
CA TYR A 116 9.87 0.87 -5.39
C TYR A 116 8.67 0.83 -4.45
N LEU A 117 8.41 1.95 -3.77
CA LEU A 117 7.24 2.13 -2.90
C LEU A 117 6.00 2.28 -3.79
N ILE A 118 5.09 1.31 -3.77
CA ILE A 118 3.84 1.35 -4.54
C ILE A 118 2.85 2.30 -3.88
N SER A 119 2.67 2.19 -2.56
CA SER A 119 1.67 2.96 -1.86
C SER A 119 1.98 3.19 -0.39
N GLU A 120 1.41 4.28 0.09
CA GLU A 120 1.25 4.64 1.48
C GLU A 120 -0.25 4.71 1.78
N GLU A 121 -0.71 3.96 2.79
CA GLU A 121 -2.13 3.86 3.13
C GLU A 121 -2.31 3.97 4.63
N SER A 122 -3.25 4.81 5.07
CA SER A 122 -3.57 4.96 6.50
C SER A 122 -4.75 4.06 6.90
N TYR A 123 -4.65 3.43 8.06
CA TYR A 123 -5.65 2.51 8.60
C TYR A 123 -6.05 2.89 10.03
N TYR A 124 -7.30 2.61 10.37
CA TYR A 124 -7.82 2.59 11.73
C TYR A 124 -8.59 1.28 11.91
N ASN A 125 -8.13 0.41 12.80
CA ASN A 125 -8.79 -0.87 13.08
C ASN A 125 -9.10 -1.70 11.80
N ASP A 126 -8.07 -1.94 10.96
CA ASP A 126 -8.15 -2.61 9.64
C ASP A 126 -8.95 -1.89 8.54
N ILE A 127 -9.59 -0.77 8.86
CA ILE A 127 -10.38 0.02 7.91
C ILE A 127 -9.52 1.17 7.39
N ARG A 128 -9.48 1.39 6.06
CA ARG A 128 -8.79 2.55 5.48
C ARG A 128 -9.38 3.85 6.05
N HIS A 129 -8.52 4.68 6.61
CA HIS A 129 -8.91 5.97 7.19
C HIS A 129 -7.71 6.92 7.13
N GLY A 130 -7.90 8.11 6.58
CA GLY A 130 -6.84 9.07 6.28
C GLY A 130 -6.37 9.01 4.82
N LEU A 131 -5.16 9.51 4.57
CA LEU A 131 -4.64 9.64 3.22
C LEU A 131 -4.13 8.31 2.66
N SER A 132 -4.43 8.07 1.38
CA SER A 132 -3.82 7.05 0.56
C SER A 132 -3.10 7.69 -0.62
N VAL A 133 -1.86 7.28 -0.84
CA VAL A 133 -0.97 7.77 -1.88
C VAL A 133 -0.41 6.58 -2.65
N LYS A 134 -0.35 6.68 -3.98
CA LYS A 134 0.34 5.70 -4.83
C LYS A 134 1.42 6.38 -5.65
N TYR A 135 2.44 5.62 -6.01
CA TYR A 135 3.58 6.12 -6.77
C TYR A 135 3.83 5.29 -8.03
N TYR A 136 4.43 5.94 -9.02
CA TYR A 136 5.04 5.31 -10.18
C TYR A 136 6.38 4.65 -9.81
N PRO A 137 6.93 3.78 -10.69
CA PRO A 137 8.22 3.13 -10.45
C PRO A 137 9.41 4.06 -10.18
N ASP A 138 9.37 5.29 -10.72
CA ASP A 138 10.36 6.33 -10.48
C ASP A 138 10.13 7.13 -9.19
N SER A 139 9.18 6.68 -8.35
CA SER A 139 8.75 7.32 -7.09
C SER A 139 8.01 8.64 -7.26
N THR A 140 7.60 9.02 -8.48
CA THR A 140 6.70 10.16 -8.69
C THR A 140 5.28 9.83 -8.25
N LEU A 141 4.53 10.85 -7.83
CA LEU A 141 3.16 10.70 -7.32
C LEU A 141 2.24 10.26 -8.46
N ALA A 142 1.52 9.15 -8.30
CA ALA A 142 0.59 8.63 -9.29
C ALA A 142 -0.88 8.91 -8.93
N GLU A 143 -1.23 8.78 -7.66
CA GLU A 143 -2.59 8.96 -7.17
C GLU A 143 -2.60 9.43 -5.72
N LYS A 144 -3.58 10.28 -5.40
CA LYS A 144 -3.86 10.74 -4.05
C LYS A 144 -5.36 10.76 -3.80
N VAL A 145 -5.81 10.15 -2.70
CA VAL A 145 -7.22 10.14 -2.28
C VAL A 145 -7.32 9.98 -0.76
N ALA A 146 -8.28 10.65 -0.13
CA ALA A 146 -8.56 10.47 1.29
C ALA A 146 -9.67 9.44 1.52
N TRP A 147 -9.60 8.80 2.68
CA TRP A 147 -10.56 7.80 3.13
C TRP A 147 -11.12 8.19 4.49
N ASP A 148 -12.42 8.02 4.67
CA ASP A 148 -13.09 8.10 5.95
C ASP A 148 -13.84 6.78 6.21
N MET A 149 -13.30 5.99 7.13
CA MET A 149 -13.88 4.73 7.59
C MET A 149 -14.27 3.80 6.43
N GLY A 150 -13.35 3.64 5.48
CA GLY A 150 -13.50 2.76 4.32
C GLY A 150 -14.16 3.39 3.10
N ASN A 151 -14.66 4.63 3.21
CA ASN A 151 -15.24 5.36 2.08
C ASN A 151 -14.27 6.42 1.56
N ARG A 152 -14.10 6.53 0.24
CA ARG A 152 -13.36 7.65 -0.35
C ARG A 152 -14.05 8.97 -0.01
N THR A 153 -13.27 10.01 0.28
CA THR A 153 -13.76 11.34 0.62
C THR A 153 -12.78 12.41 0.15
N GLY A 154 -13.29 13.60 -0.14
CA GLY A 154 -12.52 14.75 -0.60
C GLY A 154 -11.95 14.59 -2.01
N GLU A 155 -10.92 15.37 -2.31
CA GLU A 155 -10.30 15.42 -3.64
C GLU A 155 -9.59 14.10 -3.98
N TRP A 156 -9.90 13.59 -5.16
CA TRP A 156 -9.17 12.50 -5.83
C TRP A 156 -8.36 13.09 -6.98
N LEU A 157 -7.05 12.90 -6.90
CA LEU A 157 -6.09 13.34 -7.90
C LEU A 157 -5.38 12.13 -8.48
N GLN A 158 -5.21 12.15 -9.80
CA GLN A 158 -4.24 11.31 -10.49
C GLN A 158 -3.32 12.16 -11.34
N TYR A 159 -2.11 11.67 -11.55
CA TYR A 159 -1.06 12.38 -12.24
C TYR A 159 -0.53 11.55 -13.39
N HIS A 160 -0.09 12.20 -14.46
CA HIS A 160 0.76 11.57 -15.47
C HIS A 160 2.16 11.27 -14.88
N PRO A 161 2.95 10.38 -15.50
CA PRO A 161 4.32 10.10 -15.04
C PRO A 161 5.25 11.31 -15.01
N ASP A 162 4.96 12.37 -15.76
CA ASP A 162 5.70 13.64 -15.73
C ASP A 162 5.33 14.53 -14.53
N GLY A 163 4.37 14.11 -13.70
CA GLY A 163 3.88 14.82 -12.53
C GLY A 163 2.76 15.82 -12.81
N THR A 164 2.33 15.99 -14.05
CA THR A 164 1.17 16.84 -14.37
C THR A 164 -0.15 16.17 -13.97
N VAL A 165 -1.19 16.94 -13.66
CA VAL A 165 -2.49 16.39 -13.26
C VAL A 165 -3.15 15.73 -14.47
N CYS A 166 -3.50 14.45 -14.33
CA CYS A 166 -4.23 13.66 -15.32
C CYS A 166 -5.73 13.65 -15.01
N LEU A 167 -6.10 13.59 -13.72
CA LEU A 167 -7.49 13.54 -13.28
C LEU A 167 -7.66 14.33 -11.99
N ARG A 168 -8.76 15.08 -11.88
CA ARG A 168 -9.27 15.68 -10.65
C ARG A 168 -10.75 15.37 -10.53
N ALA A 169 -11.16 14.89 -9.36
CA ALA A 169 -12.55 14.66 -9.01
C ALA A 169 -12.75 14.81 -7.50
N GLU A 170 -14.01 14.80 -7.04
CA GLU A 170 -14.35 14.83 -5.63
C GLU A 170 -15.21 13.62 -5.24
N TYR A 171 -14.90 13.04 -4.07
CA TYR A 171 -15.71 12.01 -3.44
C TYR A 171 -16.41 12.55 -2.19
N ILE A 172 -17.68 12.19 -2.03
CA ILE A 172 -18.43 12.38 -0.79
C ILE A 172 -19.02 11.03 -0.40
N ALA A 173 -18.66 10.53 0.79
CA ALA A 173 -19.11 9.25 1.34
C ALA A 173 -19.03 8.08 0.33
N GLY A 174 -17.89 7.98 -0.38
CA GLY A 174 -17.60 6.90 -1.32
C GLY A 174 -18.22 7.07 -2.72
N LYS A 175 -18.93 8.17 -2.99
CA LYS A 175 -19.52 8.46 -4.30
C LYS A 175 -18.85 9.66 -4.94
N LEU A 176 -18.63 9.62 -6.25
CA LEU A 176 -18.23 10.80 -7.02
C LEU A 176 -19.36 11.82 -6.95
N GLU A 177 -19.02 13.05 -6.56
CA GLU A 177 -19.94 14.16 -6.37
C GLU A 177 -19.23 15.45 -6.77
N GLY A 178 -19.89 16.33 -7.52
CA GLY A 178 -19.34 17.61 -7.92
C GLY A 178 -18.44 17.55 -9.17
N PRO A 179 -17.49 18.47 -9.31
CA PRO A 179 -16.75 18.69 -10.55
C PRO A 179 -15.78 17.54 -10.86
N PHE A 180 -15.61 17.29 -12.15
CA PHE A 180 -14.67 16.34 -12.70
C PHE A 180 -13.88 16.98 -13.84
N SER A 181 -12.57 16.73 -13.86
CA SER A 181 -11.69 17.13 -14.95
C SER A 181 -10.71 16.02 -15.26
N TYR A 182 -10.50 15.77 -16.55
CA TYR A 182 -9.48 14.84 -17.05
C TYR A 182 -8.67 15.54 -18.14
N TYR A 183 -7.36 15.37 -18.12
CA TYR A 183 -6.42 16.13 -18.95
C TYR A 183 -5.64 15.23 -19.91
N HIS A 184 -5.38 15.76 -21.10
CA HIS A 184 -4.44 15.19 -22.07
C HIS A 184 -3.00 15.22 -21.52
N PRO A 185 -2.07 14.41 -22.06
CA PRO A 185 -0.66 14.43 -21.64
C PRO A 185 0.04 15.79 -21.84
N ASN A 186 -0.48 16.66 -22.71
CA ASN A 186 0.04 18.02 -22.88
C ASN A 186 -0.48 19.03 -21.85
N GLY A 187 -1.32 18.58 -20.89
CA GLY A 187 -1.92 19.40 -19.85
C GLY A 187 -3.22 20.11 -20.24
N ASN A 188 -3.65 20.03 -21.50
CA ASN A 188 -4.94 20.58 -21.92
C ASN A 188 -6.09 19.71 -21.42
N LEU A 189 -7.24 20.33 -21.17
CA LEU A 189 -8.44 19.63 -20.77
C LEU A 189 -8.87 18.65 -21.87
N HIS A 190 -9.32 17.46 -21.48
CA HIS A 190 -9.91 16.46 -22.38
C HIS A 190 -11.38 16.27 -22.06
N TYR A 191 -11.72 16.10 -20.78
CA TYR A 191 -13.10 15.98 -20.32
C TYR A 191 -13.33 16.90 -19.12
N GLU A 192 -14.48 17.56 -19.10
CA GLU A 192 -14.97 18.30 -17.94
C GLU A 192 -16.48 18.10 -17.78
N GLY A 193 -16.93 17.97 -16.54
CA GLY A 193 -18.33 17.79 -16.23
C GLY A 193 -18.56 17.69 -14.73
N ASN A 194 -19.76 17.22 -14.36
CA ASN A 194 -20.12 17.00 -12.97
C ASN A 194 -20.67 15.60 -12.74
N TYR A 195 -20.46 15.10 -11.53
CA TYR A 195 -21.14 13.91 -11.00
C TYR A 195 -22.13 14.29 -9.91
N SER A 196 -23.20 13.51 -9.81
CA SER A 196 -24.01 13.40 -8.61
C SER A 196 -24.28 11.94 -8.29
N GLY A 197 -23.86 11.50 -7.12
CA GLY A 197 -24.05 10.14 -6.63
C GLY A 197 -23.48 9.06 -7.55
N ASN A 198 -22.26 9.25 -8.09
CA ASN A 198 -21.61 8.44 -9.14
C ASN A 198 -22.21 8.53 -10.54
N HIS A 199 -23.23 9.35 -10.79
CA HIS A 199 -23.83 9.50 -12.11
C HIS A 199 -23.38 10.82 -12.74
N ARG A 200 -22.95 10.77 -14.01
CA ARG A 200 -22.70 11.97 -14.81
C ARG A 200 -23.97 12.83 -14.84
N THR A 201 -23.83 14.14 -14.63
CA THR A 201 -24.95 15.09 -14.62
C THR A 201 -24.53 16.43 -15.24
N GLY A 202 -25.49 17.13 -15.84
CA GLY A 202 -25.28 18.41 -16.51
C GLY A 202 -24.52 18.27 -17.82
N ASP A 203 -23.92 19.36 -18.27
CA ASP A 203 -23.15 19.40 -19.51
C ASP A 203 -21.77 18.80 -19.30
N TRP A 204 -21.44 17.82 -20.15
CA TRP A 204 -20.13 17.20 -20.26
C TRP A 204 -19.46 17.71 -21.52
N MET A 205 -18.35 18.40 -21.33
CA MET A 205 -17.56 19.01 -22.39
C MET A 205 -16.37 18.12 -22.73
N ILE A 206 -16.14 17.93 -24.02
CA ILE A 206 -15.06 17.12 -24.58
C ILE A 206 -14.20 18.03 -25.44
N PHE A 207 -12.89 17.94 -25.28
CA PHE A 207 -11.92 18.84 -25.90
C PHE A 207 -10.86 18.05 -26.67
N ASN A 208 -10.41 18.62 -27.79
CA ASN A 208 -9.29 18.10 -28.56
C ASN A 208 -7.95 18.39 -27.86
N GLU A 209 -6.87 17.75 -28.30
CA GLU A 209 -5.53 17.98 -27.73
C GLU A 209 -5.06 19.44 -27.86
N ASP A 210 -5.54 20.20 -28.86
CA ASP A 210 -5.22 21.62 -29.01
C ASP A 210 -6.01 22.54 -28.05
N GLY A 211 -6.88 21.96 -27.22
CA GLY A 211 -7.74 22.67 -26.27
C GLY A 211 -9.05 23.19 -26.87
N SER A 212 -9.32 22.99 -28.15
CA SER A 212 -10.59 23.36 -28.76
C SER A 212 -11.73 22.47 -28.27
N LEU A 213 -12.90 23.07 -28.01
CA LEU A 213 -14.11 22.33 -27.64
C LEU A 213 -14.56 21.48 -28.83
N LYS A 214 -14.57 20.16 -28.65
CA LYS A 214 -14.99 19.18 -29.65
C LYS A 214 -16.49 18.91 -29.57
N GLN A 215 -17.02 18.71 -28.37
CA GLN A 215 -18.40 18.28 -28.18
C GLN A 215 -18.94 18.67 -26.80
N ILE A 216 -20.27 18.85 -26.73
CA ILE A 216 -21.01 18.93 -25.46
C ILE A 216 -22.09 17.84 -25.45
N ILE A 217 -22.15 17.06 -24.38
CA ILE A 217 -23.18 16.05 -24.15
C ILE A 217 -23.86 16.36 -22.82
N ASN A 218 -25.18 16.58 -22.84
CA ASN A 218 -25.93 16.75 -21.60
C ASN A 218 -26.28 15.39 -21.00
N TYR A 219 -26.07 15.25 -19.69
CA TYR A 219 -26.41 14.05 -18.93
C TYR A 219 -27.43 14.38 -17.85
N LYS A 220 -28.38 13.45 -17.64
CA LYS A 220 -29.28 13.45 -16.49
C LYS A 220 -29.27 12.08 -15.83
N ASP A 221 -28.84 12.04 -14.58
CA ASP A 221 -28.74 10.82 -13.77
C ASP A 221 -27.98 9.70 -14.51
N GLY A 222 -26.88 10.07 -15.18
CA GLY A 222 -26.01 9.13 -15.91
C GLY A 222 -26.50 8.79 -17.32
N VAL A 223 -27.67 9.28 -17.73
CA VAL A 223 -28.23 9.04 -19.08
C VAL A 223 -27.88 10.23 -19.99
N ALA A 224 -27.15 9.95 -21.08
CA ALA A 224 -26.83 10.95 -22.09
C ALA A 224 -28.08 11.34 -22.91
N SER A 225 -28.21 12.63 -23.24
CA SER A 225 -29.23 13.12 -24.16
C SER A 225 -29.08 12.55 -25.58
N ASN A 226 -27.85 12.19 -25.97
CA ASN A 226 -27.54 11.49 -27.22
C ASN A 226 -26.66 10.26 -26.94
N PRO A 227 -27.26 9.08 -26.67
CA PRO A 227 -26.52 7.88 -26.27
C PRO A 227 -25.51 7.37 -27.31
N LYS A 228 -25.82 7.47 -28.61
CA LYS A 228 -24.90 7.01 -29.67
C LYS A 228 -23.63 7.85 -29.70
N LEU A 229 -23.79 9.17 -29.58
CA LEU A 229 -22.65 10.09 -29.51
C LEU A 229 -21.83 9.85 -28.24
N ALA A 230 -22.48 9.61 -27.10
CA ALA A 230 -21.81 9.27 -25.85
C ALA A 230 -20.97 7.99 -25.96
N GLU A 231 -21.51 6.93 -26.58
CA GLU A 231 -20.80 5.66 -26.77
C GLU A 231 -19.51 5.80 -27.60
N GLU A 232 -19.48 6.77 -28.51
CA GLU A 232 -18.31 7.09 -29.32
C GLU A 232 -17.31 7.97 -28.57
N GLU A 233 -17.78 9.03 -27.93
CA GLU A 233 -16.93 10.10 -27.39
C GLU A 233 -16.46 9.88 -25.94
N THR A 234 -17.22 9.14 -25.13
CA THR A 234 -16.93 8.94 -23.69
C THR A 234 -16.55 7.51 -23.33
N ARG A 235 -16.31 6.64 -24.31
CA ARG A 235 -15.90 5.25 -24.08
C ARG A 235 -14.73 5.13 -23.11
N PHE A 236 -13.75 6.02 -23.24
CA PHE A 236 -12.60 6.07 -22.34
C PHE A 236 -13.03 6.31 -20.88
N LEU A 237 -13.94 7.25 -20.65
CA LEU A 237 -14.46 7.53 -19.31
C LEU A 237 -15.26 6.34 -18.76
N ASP A 238 -16.05 5.66 -19.59
CA ASP A 238 -16.79 4.46 -19.18
C ASP A 238 -15.84 3.34 -18.72
N GLU A 239 -14.73 3.15 -19.45
CA GLU A 239 -13.67 2.21 -19.06
C GLU A 239 -12.95 2.65 -17.78
N LEU A 240 -12.67 3.94 -17.63
CA LEU A 240 -12.05 4.50 -16.43
C LEU A 240 -12.93 4.27 -15.20
N GLU A 241 -14.23 4.61 -15.29
CA GLU A 241 -15.21 4.42 -14.23
C GLU A 241 -15.37 2.95 -13.85
N LYS A 242 -15.40 2.05 -14.83
CA LYS A 242 -15.46 0.60 -14.59
C LYS A 242 -14.23 0.07 -13.86
N ASN A 243 -13.08 0.73 -14.04
CA ASN A 243 -11.80 0.32 -13.45
C ASN A 243 -11.37 1.20 -12.26
N LYS A 244 -12.17 2.18 -11.81
CA LYS A 244 -11.78 3.15 -10.77
C LYS A 244 -11.48 2.56 -9.39
N ASP A 245 -11.93 1.33 -9.14
CA ASP A 245 -11.61 0.59 -7.91
C ASP A 245 -10.46 -0.40 -8.10
N LYS A 246 -10.06 -0.60 -9.35
CA LYS A 246 -8.99 -1.49 -9.78
C LYS A 246 -7.83 -0.70 -10.37
N ILE A 247 -7.75 0.62 -10.15
CA ILE A 247 -6.84 1.51 -10.86
C ILE A 247 -5.44 0.93 -10.86
N LYS A 248 -5.09 0.48 -12.05
CA LYS A 248 -3.84 -0.16 -12.42
C LYS A 248 -2.87 0.96 -12.66
N VAL A 249 -2.01 1.26 -11.70
CA VAL A 249 -0.84 2.10 -11.98
C VAL A 249 -0.09 1.37 -13.09
N ARG A 250 0.10 2.01 -14.23
CA ARG A 250 0.86 1.40 -15.34
C ARG A 250 2.32 1.78 -15.14
N ASP A 251 3.22 0.82 -15.27
CA ASP A 251 4.65 1.09 -15.24
C ASP A 251 5.12 1.77 -16.53
N ILE A 252 6.42 2.11 -16.58
CA ILE A 252 7.08 2.73 -17.74
C ILE A 252 7.03 1.90 -19.03
N THR A 253 6.64 0.63 -18.95
CA THR A 253 6.49 -0.28 -20.11
C THR A 253 5.03 -0.40 -20.56
N GLY A 254 4.11 0.30 -19.91
CA GLY A 254 2.67 0.17 -20.13
C GLY A 254 2.06 -1.06 -19.45
N THR A 255 2.84 -1.78 -18.64
CA THR A 255 2.38 -2.96 -17.91
C THR A 255 1.58 -2.52 -16.69
N VAL A 256 0.43 -3.16 -16.53
CA VAL A 256 -0.45 -2.99 -15.39
C VAL A 256 0.22 -3.52 -14.12
N ILE A 257 0.54 -2.63 -13.18
CA ILE A 257 0.88 -3.00 -11.81
C ILE A 257 -0.44 -3.37 -11.12
N LYS A 258 -0.54 -4.61 -10.66
CA LYS A 258 -1.72 -5.14 -9.96
C LYS A 258 -1.67 -4.84 -8.48
#